data_AF-A0A1V9YSP4-F1
#
_entry.id   AF-A0A1V9YSP4-F1
#
_cell.length_a   1.000
_cell.length_b   1.000
_cell.length_c   1.000
_cell.angle_alpha   90.00
_cell.angle_beta   90.00
_cell.angle_gamma   90.00
#
_symmetry.space_group_name_H-M   'P 1'
#
loop_
_entity.id
_entity.type
_entity.pdbx_description
1 polymer ?
#
loop_
_entity_poly.entity_id
_entity_poly.type
_entity_poly.pdbx_seq_one_letter_code
_entity_poly.pdbx_strand_id
1 'polypeptide(L)'
;MADYDAIMAYVVRQRPRALTVEERLDILYLHAYYRKQGVQAVAQVIASAVGRSVAVVRQVWTQYKSTERVVAAPSPSNSTNHRTRVPDTKLVLAQVQEFLREKRLTRTRVVAKDVMVFLQENGHVQLDMQDDKDTAACLKSVQTYLG
;
A
#
# COMPACT_ATOMS: atom_id res chain seq x y z
N MET A 1 -2.97 -45.87 4.71
CA MET A 1 -3.97 -44.88 5.14
C MET A 1 -3.39 -43.51 4.81
N ALA A 2 -4.13 -42.65 4.09
CA ALA A 2 -3.61 -41.34 3.72
C ALA A 2 -3.53 -40.45 4.97
N ASP A 3 -2.41 -39.77 5.16
CA ASP A 3 -2.27 -38.74 6.19
C ASP A 3 -2.93 -37.45 5.67
N TYR A 4 -4.14 -37.17 6.14
CA TYR A 4 -4.93 -36.03 5.71
C TYR A 4 -4.27 -34.70 6.09
N ASP A 5 -3.57 -34.64 7.23
CA ASP A 5 -2.88 -33.43 7.67
C ASP A 5 -1.67 -33.13 6.77
N ALA A 6 -0.95 -34.17 6.35
CA ALA A 6 0.14 -34.02 5.38
C ALA A 6 -0.36 -33.50 4.02
N ILE A 7 -1.53 -33.95 3.56
CA ILE A 7 -2.15 -33.46 2.31
C ILE A 7 -2.56 -32.00 2.46
N MET A 8 -3.23 -31.63 3.57
CA MET A 8 -3.61 -30.25 3.84
C MET A 8 -2.40 -29.33 3.90
N ALA A 9 -1.32 -29.75 4.56
CA ALA A 9 -0.06 -29.01 4.64
C ALA A 9 0.61 -28.84 3.27
N TYR A 10 0.62 -29.89 2.43
CA TYR A 10 1.12 -29.82 1.06
C TYR A 10 0.36 -28.76 0.24
N VAL A 11 -0.97 -28.79 0.30
CA VAL A 11 -1.82 -27.85 -0.43
C VAL A 11 -1.60 -26.40 0.05
N VAL A 12 -1.43 -26.17 1.36
CA VAL A 12 -1.12 -24.85 1.92
C VAL A 12 0.25 -24.34 1.41
N ARG A 13 1.23 -25.24 1.25
CA ARG A 13 2.58 -24.88 0.77
C ARG A 13 2.60 -24.51 -0.71
N GLN A 14 1.80 -25.19 -1.54
CA GLN A 14 1.76 -24.95 -2.99
C GLN A 14 0.93 -23.71 -3.36
N ARG A 15 -0.06 -23.34 -2.54
CA ARG A 15 -0.95 -22.23 -2.86
C ARG A 15 -0.25 -20.88 -2.73
N PRO A 16 -0.45 -19.95 -3.69
CA PRO A 16 0.04 -18.60 -3.58
C PRO A 16 -0.62 -17.86 -2.40
N ARG A 17 0.07 -16.86 -1.87
CA ARG A 17 -0.49 -15.99 -0.81
C ARG A 17 -1.68 -15.17 -1.33
N ALA A 18 -1.61 -14.69 -2.57
CA ALA A 18 -2.71 -14.00 -3.23
C ALA A 18 -3.76 -15.00 -3.73
N LEU A 19 -5.04 -14.64 -3.61
CA LEU A 19 -6.14 -15.47 -4.13
C LEU A 19 -6.24 -15.31 -5.64
N THR A 20 -6.23 -16.44 -6.35
CA THR A 20 -6.49 -16.49 -7.80
C THR A 20 -7.96 -16.22 -8.09
N VAL A 21 -8.32 -16.02 -9.36
CA VAL A 21 -9.72 -15.76 -9.76
C VAL A 21 -10.60 -16.98 -9.43
N GLU A 22 -10.06 -18.16 -9.71
CA GLU A 22 -10.66 -19.47 -9.54
C GLU A 22 -10.97 -19.71 -8.06
N GLU A 23 -9.98 -19.51 -7.16
CA GLU A 23 -10.20 -19.63 -5.72
C GLU A 23 -11.31 -18.68 -5.22
N ARG A 24 -11.42 -17.48 -5.80
CA ARG A 24 -12.46 -16.51 -5.42
C ARG A 24 -13.84 -16.92 -5.93
N LEU A 25 -13.91 -17.50 -7.13
CA LEU A 25 -15.14 -18.06 -7.69
C LEU A 25 -15.63 -19.24 -6.84
N ASP A 26 -14.72 -20.12 -6.42
CA ASP A 26 -15.05 -21.26 -5.56
C ASP A 26 -15.57 -20.78 -4.19
N ILE A 27 -14.90 -19.82 -3.56
CA ILE A 27 -15.37 -19.21 -2.31
C ILE A 27 -16.76 -18.59 -2.48
N LEU A 28 -17.01 -17.90 -3.60
CA LEU A 28 -18.29 -17.27 -3.89
C LEU A 28 -19.40 -18.32 -4.08
N TYR A 29 -19.12 -19.38 -4.84
CA TYR A 29 -20.02 -20.50 -5.05
C TYR A 29 -20.38 -21.17 -3.72
N LEU A 30 -19.38 -21.45 -2.88
CA LEU A 30 -19.60 -22.04 -1.56
C LEU A 30 -20.47 -21.15 -0.66
N HIS A 31 -20.29 -19.82 -0.70
CA HIS A 31 -21.18 -18.90 0.01
C HIS A 31 -22.63 -19.05 -0.44
N ALA A 32 -22.88 -19.04 -1.76
CA ALA A 32 -24.22 -19.17 -2.30
C ALA A 32 -24.84 -20.54 -1.94
N TYR A 33 -24.06 -21.61 -2.08
CA TYR A 33 -24.47 -22.99 -1.78
C TYR A 33 -24.89 -23.16 -0.31
N TYR A 34 -24.04 -22.77 0.64
CA TYR A 34 -24.34 -22.91 2.07
C TYR A 34 -25.44 -21.95 2.55
N ARG A 35 -25.51 -20.73 2.01
CA ARG A 35 -26.60 -19.80 2.33
C ARG A 35 -27.95 -20.31 1.84
N LYS A 36 -28.00 -20.93 0.64
CA LYS A 36 -29.22 -21.56 0.12
C LYS A 36 -29.73 -22.68 1.02
N GLN A 37 -28.84 -23.35 1.74
CA GLN A 37 -29.17 -24.41 2.70
C GLN A 37 -29.49 -23.90 4.12
N GLY A 38 -29.44 -22.58 4.36
CA GLY A 38 -29.71 -22.00 5.67
C GLY A 38 -28.62 -22.26 6.71
N VAL A 39 -27.41 -22.65 6.28
CA VAL A 39 -26.27 -22.88 7.19
C VAL A 39 -25.90 -21.59 7.92
N GLN A 40 -25.75 -21.68 9.24
CA GLN A 40 -25.27 -20.56 10.05
C GLN A 40 -23.74 -20.48 9.99
N ALA A 41 -23.19 -19.28 10.20
CA ALA A 41 -21.74 -19.07 10.21
C ALA A 41 -21.02 -19.54 8.92
N VAL A 42 -21.65 -19.34 7.75
CA VAL A 42 -21.15 -19.76 6.42
C VAL A 42 -19.68 -19.39 6.18
N ALA A 43 -19.28 -18.17 6.55
CA ALA A 43 -17.91 -17.71 6.33
C ALA A 43 -16.87 -18.52 7.13
N GLN A 44 -17.23 -18.99 8.33
CA GLN A 44 -16.37 -19.82 9.17
C GLN A 44 -16.24 -21.23 8.60
N VAL A 45 -17.34 -21.83 8.15
CA VAL A 45 -17.36 -23.16 7.51
C VAL A 45 -16.49 -23.17 6.25
N ILE A 46 -16.64 -22.15 5.41
CA ILE A 46 -15.84 -22.01 4.19
C ILE A 46 -14.37 -21.77 4.52
N ALA A 47 -14.07 -20.93 5.52
CA ALA A 47 -12.70 -20.67 5.95
C ALA A 47 -11.98 -21.96 6.37
N SER A 48 -12.64 -22.82 7.16
CA SER A 48 -12.10 -24.12 7.56
C SER A 48 -11.95 -25.08 6.38
N ALA A 49 -12.91 -25.11 5.45
CA ALA A 49 -12.88 -26.01 4.30
C ALA A 49 -11.80 -25.62 3.27
N VAL A 50 -11.68 -24.32 2.98
CA VAL A 50 -10.76 -23.81 1.97
C VAL A 50 -9.35 -23.60 2.53
N GLY A 51 -9.20 -23.43 3.85
CA GLY A 51 -7.92 -23.13 4.50
C GLY A 51 -7.49 -21.67 4.34
N ARG A 52 -8.45 -20.73 4.30
CA ARG A 52 -8.20 -19.28 4.23
C ARG A 52 -8.82 -18.59 5.45
N SER A 53 -8.35 -17.38 5.78
CA SER A 53 -8.91 -16.66 6.92
C SER A 53 -10.37 -16.24 6.66
N VAL A 54 -11.17 -16.21 7.73
CA VAL A 54 -12.57 -15.76 7.68
C VAL A 54 -12.70 -14.34 7.12
N ALA A 55 -11.72 -13.47 7.40
CA ALA A 55 -11.66 -12.11 6.87
C ALA A 55 -11.61 -12.10 5.34
N VAL A 56 -10.74 -12.91 4.74
CA VAL A 56 -10.62 -13.02 3.27
C VAL A 56 -11.91 -13.57 2.66
N VAL A 57 -12.47 -14.62 3.25
CA VAL A 57 -13.73 -15.24 2.78
C VAL A 57 -14.89 -14.24 2.82
N ARG A 58 -14.97 -13.39 3.85
CA ARG A 58 -15.97 -12.31 3.93
C ARG A 58 -15.70 -11.21 2.90
N GLN A 59 -14.45 -10.82 2.73
CA GLN A 59 -14.05 -9.79 1.76
C GLN A 59 -14.46 -10.18 0.34
N VAL A 60 -14.24 -11.44 -0.07
CA VAL A 60 -14.66 -11.93 -1.40
C VAL A 60 -16.16 -11.75 -1.61
N TRP A 61 -16.98 -12.14 -0.63
CA TRP A 61 -18.43 -11.97 -0.68
C TRP A 61 -18.86 -10.51 -0.75
N THR A 62 -18.29 -9.66 0.12
CA THR A 62 -18.60 -8.22 0.15
C THR A 62 -18.22 -7.54 -1.16
N GLN A 63 -17.03 -7.85 -1.70
CA GLN A 63 -16.59 -7.29 -2.97
C GLN A 63 -17.55 -7.68 -4.10
N TYR A 64 -17.92 -8.96 -4.22
CA TYR A 64 -18.87 -9.38 -5.23
C TYR A 64 -20.22 -8.66 -5.10
N LYS A 65 -20.77 -8.52 -3.88
CA LYS A 65 -22.01 -7.76 -3.69
C LYS A 65 -21.91 -6.28 -4.08
N SER A 66 -20.72 -5.69 -4.01
CA SER A 66 -20.50 -4.28 -4.37
C SER A 66 -20.20 -4.05 -5.84
N THR A 67 -19.50 -4.98 -6.50
CA THR A 67 -18.99 -4.79 -7.87
C THR A 67 -19.60 -5.73 -8.90
N GLU A 68 -20.37 -6.74 -8.45
CA GLU A 68 -20.93 -7.84 -9.27
C GLU A 68 -19.91 -8.58 -10.14
N ARG A 69 -18.63 -8.46 -9.77
CA ARG A 69 -17.50 -8.98 -10.54
C ARG A 69 -16.50 -9.63 -9.62
N VAL A 70 -15.95 -10.77 -10.05
CA VAL A 70 -14.82 -11.42 -9.39
C VAL A 70 -13.55 -11.03 -10.14
N VAL A 71 -12.67 -10.31 -9.44
CA VAL A 71 -11.37 -9.88 -9.96
C VAL A 71 -10.29 -10.54 -9.12
N ALA A 72 -9.18 -10.96 -9.74
CA ALA A 72 -8.01 -11.46 -9.00
C ALA A 72 -7.63 -10.45 -7.92
N ALA A 73 -7.23 -10.92 -6.73
CA ALA A 73 -6.62 -10.00 -5.78
C ALA A 73 -5.33 -9.48 -6.43
N PRO A 74 -5.16 -8.16 -6.63
CA PRO A 74 -3.88 -7.65 -7.10
C PRO A 74 -2.83 -8.10 -6.08
N SER A 75 -1.71 -8.63 -6.56
CA SER A 75 -0.56 -8.94 -5.70
C SER A 75 -0.27 -7.71 -4.84
N PRO A 76 -0.03 -7.86 -3.53
CA PRO A 76 0.38 -6.74 -2.70
C PRO A 76 1.67 -6.17 -3.28
N SER A 77 1.53 -5.09 -4.05
CA SER A 77 2.64 -4.35 -4.61
C SER A 77 2.94 -3.23 -3.63
N ASN A 78 4.16 -3.21 -3.11
CA ASN A 78 4.66 -2.10 -2.30
C ASN A 78 4.80 -0.80 -3.12
N SER A 79 4.36 -0.79 -4.39
CA SER A 79 4.26 0.41 -5.23
C SER A 79 2.98 1.20 -4.94
N THR A 80 2.68 1.43 -3.66
CA THR A 80 1.78 2.54 -3.32
C THR A 80 2.63 3.80 -3.44
N ASN A 81 2.47 4.51 -4.57
CA ASN A 81 2.98 5.87 -4.72
C ASN A 81 2.24 6.75 -3.71
N HIS A 82 2.73 6.77 -2.47
CA HIS A 82 2.29 7.77 -1.51
C HIS A 82 2.67 9.14 -2.09
N ARG A 83 1.71 10.08 -2.13
CA ARG A 83 2.03 11.47 -2.44
C ARG A 83 3.07 11.94 -1.42
N THR A 84 4.33 12.00 -1.83
CA THR A 84 5.36 12.63 -1.04
C THR A 84 5.08 14.12 -1.02
N ARG A 85 5.13 14.68 0.18
CA ARG A 85 4.86 16.09 0.44
C ARG A 85 5.83 17.02 -0.28
N VAL A 86 7.09 16.58 -0.38
CA VAL A 86 8.08 17.20 -1.24
C VAL A 86 8.09 16.42 -2.56
N PRO A 87 7.81 17.07 -3.70
CA PRO A 87 7.85 16.40 -4.98
C PRO A 87 9.29 15.98 -5.29
N ASP A 88 9.56 14.68 -5.37
CA ASP A 88 10.88 14.17 -5.77
C ASP A 88 11.00 14.07 -7.30
N THR A 89 10.40 15.03 -7.99
CA THR A 89 10.45 15.09 -9.46
C THR A 89 11.84 15.54 -9.90
N LYS A 90 12.30 15.04 -11.05
CA LYS A 90 13.61 15.41 -11.62
C LYS A 90 13.80 16.92 -11.76
N LEU A 91 12.71 17.65 -11.97
CA LEU A 91 12.70 19.12 -12.07
C LEU A 91 13.08 19.77 -10.72
N VAL A 92 12.41 19.37 -9.64
CA VAL A 92 12.67 19.91 -8.29
C VAL A 92 14.09 19.57 -7.84
N LEU A 93 14.55 18.35 -8.11
CA LEU A 93 15.93 17.93 -7.88
C LEU A 93 16.95 18.81 -8.61
N ALA A 94 16.72 19.10 -9.89
CA ALA A 94 17.62 19.95 -10.68
C ALA A 94 17.67 21.38 -10.12
N GLN A 95 16.53 21.96 -9.76
CA GLN A 95 16.45 23.30 -9.18
C GLN A 95 17.15 23.39 -7.82
N VAL A 96 16.96 22.40 -6.95
CA VAL A 96 17.66 22.35 -5.65
C VAL A 96 19.17 22.20 -5.85
N GLN A 97 19.62 21.37 -6.78
CA GLN A 97 21.05 21.20 -7.08
C GLN A 97 21.68 22.49 -7.63
N GLU A 98 20.98 23.22 -8.49
CA GLU A 98 21.44 24.51 -9.02
C GLU A 98 21.57 25.54 -7.90
N PHE A 99 20.55 25.67 -7.05
CA PHE A 99 20.60 26.52 -5.85
C PHE A 99 21.79 26.17 -4.94
N LEU A 100 22.00 24.89 -4.63
CA LEU A 100 23.13 24.45 -3.82
C LEU A 100 24.48 24.74 -4.49
N ARG A 101 24.56 24.65 -5.82
CA ARG A 101 25.78 24.95 -6.59
C ARG A 101 26.12 26.42 -6.52
N GLU A 102 25.15 27.32 -6.66
CA GLU A 102 25.35 28.77 -6.51
C GLU A 102 25.82 29.16 -5.11
N LYS A 103 25.22 28.55 -4.08
CA LYS A 103 25.62 28.79 -2.68
C LYS A 103 27.01 28.25 -2.37
N ARG A 104 27.42 27.13 -2.97
CA ARG A 104 28.80 26.62 -2.89
C ARG A 104 29.80 27.57 -3.56
N LEU A 105 29.47 28.14 -4.71
CA LEU A 105 30.33 29.12 -5.41
C LEU A 105 30.54 30.39 -4.57
N THR A 106 29.49 30.86 -3.90
CA THR A 106 29.55 32.01 -2.98
C THR A 106 30.05 31.65 -1.58
N ARG A 107 30.50 30.41 -1.35
CA ARG A 107 30.98 29.86 -0.06
C ARG A 107 29.99 30.07 1.09
N THR A 108 28.70 30.13 0.78
CA THR A 108 27.63 30.27 1.77
C THR A 108 27.20 28.89 2.24
N ARG A 109 27.16 28.68 3.56
CA ARG A 109 26.64 27.44 4.15
C ARG A 109 25.13 27.40 3.96
N VAL A 110 24.62 26.27 3.47
CA VAL A 110 23.17 26.02 3.30
C VAL A 110 22.71 25.02 4.34
N VAL A 111 21.59 25.32 5.01
CA VAL A 111 20.91 24.45 5.97
C VAL A 111 19.59 23.95 5.35
N ALA A 112 19.04 22.85 5.85
CA ALA A 112 17.76 22.29 5.36
C ALA A 112 16.62 23.33 5.39
N LYS A 113 16.67 24.27 6.32
CA LYS A 113 15.72 25.39 6.40
C LYS A 113 15.78 26.29 5.17
N ASP A 114 16.96 26.56 4.63
CA ASP A 114 17.13 27.42 3.46
C ASP A 114 16.59 26.75 2.19
N VAL A 115 16.82 25.44 2.04
CA VAL A 115 16.26 24.65 0.94
C VAL A 115 14.73 24.55 1.06
N MET A 116 14.21 24.44 2.29
CA MET A 116 12.77 24.43 2.54
C MET A 116 12.11 25.76 2.13
N VAL A 117 12.72 26.89 2.49
CA VAL A 117 12.25 28.23 2.06
C VAL A 117 12.30 28.36 0.54
N PHE A 118 13.40 27.94 -0.09
CA PHE A 118 13.53 27.93 -1.55
C PHE A 118 12.44 27.10 -2.25
N LEU A 119 12.09 25.93 -1.71
CA LEU A 119 11.03 25.08 -2.26
C LEU A 119 9.63 25.69 -2.07
N GLN A 120 9.42 26.46 -1.01
CA GLN A 120 8.17 27.19 -0.76
C GLN A 120 8.04 28.41 -1.69
N GLU A 121 9.12 29.19 -1.88
CA GLU A 121 9.14 30.34 -2.78
C GLU A 121 8.87 29.96 -4.24
N ASN A 122 9.38 28.80 -4.67
CA ASN A 122 9.12 28.25 -6.01
C ASN A 122 7.77 27.51 -6.12
N GLY A 123 6.95 27.50 -5.06
CA GLY A 123 5.61 26.91 -5.06
C GLY A 123 5.57 25.38 -5.11
N HIS A 124 6.68 24.71 -4.85
CA HIS A 124 6.76 23.24 -4.84
C HIS A 124 6.20 22.62 -3.56
N VAL A 125 6.16 23.39 -2.47
CA VAL A 125 5.65 22.95 -1.17
C VAL A 125 4.77 24.04 -0.55
N GLN A 126 3.58 23.66 -0.08
CA GLN A 126 2.77 24.47 0.82
C GLN A 126 3.04 24.02 2.25
N LEU A 127 3.65 24.90 3.04
CA LEU A 127 3.95 24.70 4.45
C LEU A 127 3.27 25.80 5.26
N ASP A 128 2.61 25.41 6.34
CA ASP A 128 2.31 26.36 7.40
C ASP A 128 3.52 26.45 8.33
N MET A 129 4.23 27.58 8.31
CA MET A 129 5.39 27.79 9.20
C MET A 129 5.00 27.94 10.68
N GLN A 130 3.71 28.04 11.01
CA GLN A 130 3.21 28.07 12.39
C GLN A 130 2.90 26.68 12.96
N ASP A 131 2.84 25.65 12.13
CA ASP A 131 2.67 24.26 12.59
C ASP A 131 4.03 23.55 12.70
N ASP A 132 4.46 23.32 13.94
CA ASP A 132 5.72 22.66 14.28
C ASP A 132 5.80 21.22 13.75
N LYS A 133 4.67 20.50 13.66
CA LYS A 133 4.67 19.12 13.11
C LYS A 133 4.89 19.15 11.60
N ASP A 134 4.30 20.14 10.97
CA ASP A 134 4.27 20.33 9.54
C ASP A 134 5.65 20.74 9.01
N THR A 135 6.30 21.66 9.71
CA THR A 135 7.69 22.06 9.46
C THR A 135 8.69 20.94 9.77
N ALA A 136 8.53 20.20 10.88
CA ALA A 136 9.43 19.10 11.22
C ALA A 136 9.40 17.95 10.20
N ALA A 137 8.22 17.61 9.67
CA ALA A 137 8.07 16.60 8.63
C ALA A 137 8.76 17.02 7.32
N CYS A 138 8.59 18.28 6.90
CA CYS A 138 9.24 18.79 5.70
C CYS A 138 10.76 18.88 5.85
N LEU A 139 11.26 19.33 7.00
CA LEU A 139 12.70 19.40 7.26
C LEU A 139 13.39 18.04 7.11
N LYS A 140 12.77 16.96 7.60
CA LYS A 140 13.29 15.60 7.44
C LYS A 140 13.39 15.18 5.97
N SER A 141 12.38 15.51 5.16
CA SER A 141 12.38 15.23 3.72
C SER A 141 13.33 16.12 2.93
N VAL A 142 13.63 17.33 3.40
CA VAL A 142 14.57 18.24 2.73
C VAL A 142 16.02 17.92 3.09
N GLN A 143 16.26 17.38 4.29
CA GLN A 143 17.59 17.00 4.76
C GLN A 143 18.23 15.93 3.88
N THR A 144 17.45 15.08 3.20
CA THR A 144 17.97 14.11 2.22
C THR A 144 18.61 14.75 0.99
N TYR A 145 18.32 16.02 0.67
CA TYR A 145 19.00 16.73 -0.42
C TYR A 145 20.39 17.28 -0.03
N LEU A 146 20.72 17.27 1.27
CA LEU A 146 21.97 17.81 1.80
C LEU A 146 22.99 16.74 2.21
N GLY A 147 22.57 15.47 2.24
CA GLY A 147 23.45 14.31 2.45
C GLY A 147 24.15 13.92 1.15
#